data_AF-A0A939T656-F1
#
_entry.id   AF-A0A939T656-F1
#
_cell.length_a   1.000
_cell.length_b   1.000
_cell.length_c   1.000
_cell.angle_alpha   90.00
_cell.angle_beta   90.00
_cell.angle_gamma   90.00
#
_symmetry.space_group_name_H-M   'P 1'
#
loop_
_entity.id
_entity.type
_entity.pdbx_description
1 polymer ?
#
loop_
_entity_poly.entity_id
_entity_poly.type
_entity_poly.pdbx_seq_one_letter_code
_entity_poly.pdbx_strand_id
1 'polypeptide(L)'
;MGESAEVRIVGVERDDGLVLRSSGLSARDLPELRVIALPPYLGQGWAQILGLLAQRVAASGHIPDEVDLGPGGVVRLVQEEGHLTPLPPHGFKGSLDDWRRDLLTHLFPAATT
;
A
#
# COMPACT_ATOMS: atom_id res chain seq x y z
N MET A 1 -16.42 2.50 23.91
CA MET A 1 -16.36 3.71 23.07
C MET A 1 -15.14 3.50 22.19
N GLY A 2 -15.33 2.94 20.98
CA GLY A 2 -14.20 2.57 20.13
C GLY A 2 -13.67 3.82 19.45
N GLU A 3 -12.51 4.31 19.88
CA GLU A 3 -11.79 5.32 19.14
C GLU A 3 -11.46 4.70 17.77
N SER A 4 -12.04 5.24 16.70
CA SER A 4 -11.63 4.91 15.35
C SER A 4 -10.17 5.31 15.22
N ALA A 5 -9.25 4.35 15.43
CA ALA A 5 -7.83 4.58 15.30
C ALA A 5 -7.55 5.13 13.90
N GLU A 6 -7.17 6.41 13.85
CA GLU A 6 -6.87 7.10 12.60
C GLU A 6 -5.57 6.54 12.03
N VAL A 7 -5.62 6.07 10.78
CA VAL A 7 -4.41 5.66 10.06
C VAL A 7 -3.95 6.81 9.17
N ARG A 8 -2.72 7.27 9.39
CA ARG A 8 -2.08 8.32 8.57
C ARG A 8 -1.07 7.69 7.63
N ILE A 9 -0.99 8.20 6.41
CA ILE A 9 0.09 7.86 5.49
C ILE A 9 1.11 9.00 5.47
N VAL A 10 2.36 8.69 5.80
CA VAL A 10 3.46 9.65 5.84
C VAL A 10 4.43 9.30 4.72
N GLY A 11 4.73 10.29 3.89
CA GLY A 11 5.75 10.20 2.84
C GLY A 11 7.03 10.92 3.23
N VAL A 12 8.17 10.31 2.92
CA VAL A 12 9.47 10.94 3.06
C VAL A 12 10.33 10.63 1.84
N GLU A 13 10.88 11.67 1.23
CA GLU A 13 11.83 11.54 0.12
C GLU A 13 13.21 11.07 0.63
N ARG A 14 13.82 10.19 -0.15
CA ARG A 14 15.16 9.62 0.03
C ARG A 14 15.90 9.64 -1.30
N ASP A 15 17.22 9.43 -1.25
CA ASP A 15 18.06 9.39 -2.46
C ASP A 15 17.63 8.32 -3.47
N ASP A 16 17.04 7.22 -2.99
CA ASP A 16 16.54 6.09 -3.79
C ASP A 16 15.04 6.22 -4.18
N GLY A 17 14.38 7.31 -3.78
CA GLY A 17 12.98 7.58 -4.11
C GLY A 17 12.11 7.88 -2.89
N LEU A 18 10.79 7.84 -3.08
CA LEU A 18 9.82 8.12 -2.03
C LEU A 18 9.60 6.88 -1.16
N VAL A 19 9.67 7.08 0.16
CA VAL A 19 9.24 6.08 1.14
C VAL A 19 7.88 6.50 1.67
N LEU A 20 6.88 5.63 1.54
CA LEU A 20 5.56 5.81 2.13
C LEU A 20 5.36 4.79 3.24
N ARG A 21 4.85 5.25 4.39
CA ARG A 21 4.50 4.37 5.51
C ARG A 21 3.15 4.72 6.10
N SER A 22 2.41 3.72 6.57
CA SER A 22 1.29 3.96 7.45
C SER A 22 1.76 4.22 8.88
N SER A 23 0.89 4.86 9.67
CA SER A 23 1.02 5.04 11.10
C SER A 23 -0.37 4.95 11.71
N GLY A 24 -0.59 4.01 12.61
CA GLY A 24 -1.84 3.83 13.35
C GLY A 24 -2.35 2.38 13.37
N LEU A 25 -1.85 1.49 12.50
CA LEU A 25 -2.20 0.07 12.52
C LEU A 25 -1.68 -0.63 13.77
N SER A 26 -0.51 -0.24 14.27
CA SER A 26 0.08 -0.84 15.47
C SER A 26 -0.72 -0.57 16.75
N ALA A 27 -1.59 0.44 16.78
CA ALA A 27 -2.55 0.64 17.87
C ALA A 27 -3.61 -0.48 17.94
N ARG A 28 -3.68 -1.33 16.91
CA ARG A 28 -4.53 -2.51 16.80
C ARG A 28 -3.72 -3.81 16.72
N ASP A 29 -2.46 -3.79 17.18
CA ASP A 29 -1.53 -4.93 17.11
C ASP A 29 -1.26 -5.44 15.69
N LEU A 30 -1.45 -4.58 14.68
CA LEU A 30 -1.18 -4.88 13.27
C LEU A 30 0.11 -4.18 12.80
N PRO A 31 0.94 -4.82 11.95
CA PRO A 31 2.15 -4.17 11.46
C PRO A 31 1.81 -3.01 10.50
N GLU A 32 2.66 -1.98 10.50
CA GLU A 32 2.49 -0.85 9.60
C GLU A 32 2.83 -1.23 8.16
N LEU A 33 2.10 -0.67 7.19
CA LEU A 33 2.40 -0.80 5.77
C LEU A 33 3.57 0.11 5.40
N ARG A 34 4.42 -0.38 4.49
CA ARG A 34 5.59 0.37 4.01
C ARG A 34 5.87 0.06 2.54
N VAL A 35 6.10 1.12 1.76
CA VAL A 35 6.62 1.06 0.39
C VAL A 35 7.90 1.90 0.34
N ILE A 36 8.93 1.33 -0.26
CA ILE A 36 10.25 1.97 -0.46
C ILE A 36 10.56 2.10 -1.95
N ALA A 37 11.56 2.93 -2.28
CA ALA A 37 12.04 3.11 -3.65
C ALA A 37 10.91 3.47 -4.63
N LEU A 38 9.91 4.25 -4.19
CA LEU A 38 8.78 4.60 -5.03
C LEU A 38 9.15 5.80 -5.91
N PRO A 39 8.93 5.75 -7.23
CA PRO A 39 9.08 6.93 -8.08
C PRO A 39 8.21 8.10 -7.56
N PRO A 40 8.75 9.32 -7.37
CA PRO A 40 8.03 10.42 -6.73
C PRO A 40 6.69 10.77 -7.38
N TYR A 41 6.59 10.65 -8.71
CA TYR A 41 5.36 10.90 -9.46
C TYR A 41 4.21 9.94 -9.11
N LEU A 42 4.51 8.78 -8.51
CA LEU A 42 3.51 7.82 -8.04
C LEU A 42 3.04 8.09 -6.61
N GLY A 43 3.68 9.02 -5.88
CA GLY A 43 3.52 9.18 -4.43
C GLY A 43 2.09 9.41 -3.96
N GLN A 44 1.37 10.37 -4.56
CA GLN A 44 0.00 10.68 -4.17
C GLN A 44 -0.96 9.51 -4.44
N GLY A 45 -0.80 8.85 -5.58
CA GLY A 45 -1.61 7.70 -5.94
C GLY A 45 -1.37 6.51 -5.00
N TRP A 46 -0.09 6.25 -4.71
CA TRP A 46 0.29 5.17 -3.79
C TRP A 46 -0.08 5.46 -2.33
N ALA A 47 -0.15 6.72 -1.91
CA ALA A 47 -0.70 7.07 -0.61
C ALA A 47 -2.19 6.67 -0.50
N GLN A 48 -2.97 6.84 -1.57
CA GLN A 48 -4.36 6.38 -1.61
C GLN A 48 -4.47 4.86 -1.58
N ILE A 49 -3.64 4.16 -2.36
CA ILE A 49 -3.56 2.68 -2.34
C ILE A 49 -3.23 2.17 -0.93
N LEU A 50 -2.23 2.77 -0.27
CA LEU A 50 -1.87 2.40 1.10
C LEU A 50 -3.01 2.66 2.10
N GLY A 51 -3.76 3.75 1.93
CA GLY A 51 -4.97 4.00 2.72
C GLY A 51 -6.04 2.93 2.52
N LEU A 52 -6.23 2.44 1.29
CA LEU A 52 -7.16 1.36 0.98
C LEU A 52 -6.70 0.01 1.55
N LEU A 53 -5.40 -0.28 1.49
CA LEU A 53 -4.81 -1.49 2.08
C LEU A 53 -4.92 -1.45 3.62
N ALA A 54 -4.59 -0.33 4.24
CA ALA A 54 -4.69 -0.15 5.68
C ALA A 54 -6.12 -0.38 6.19
N GLN A 55 -7.13 0.16 5.49
CA GLN A 55 -8.53 -0.07 5.82
C GLN A 55 -8.91 -1.55 5.75
N ARG A 56 -8.46 -2.27 4.72
CA ARG A 56 -8.76 -3.70 4.55
C ARG A 56 -8.08 -4.57 5.61
N VAL A 57 -6.80 -4.32 5.88
CA VAL A 57 -6.04 -4.99 6.96
C VAL A 57 -6.74 -4.74 8.30
N ALA A 58 -7.04 -3.47 8.62
CA ALA A 58 -7.71 -3.09 9.85
C ALA A 58 -9.13 -3.66 10.01
N ALA A 59 -9.85 -3.91 8.91
CA ALA A 59 -11.18 -4.51 8.92
C ALA A 59 -11.14 -6.04 9.08
N SER A 60 -10.11 -6.70 8.53
CA SER A 60 -9.96 -8.17 8.63
C SER A 60 -9.52 -8.65 10.02
N GLY A 61 -8.83 -7.80 10.79
CA GLY A 61 -8.29 -8.13 12.11
C GLY A 61 -7.10 -9.10 12.09
N HIS A 62 -6.61 -9.47 10.90
CA HIS A 62 -5.40 -10.27 10.70
C HIS A 62 -4.62 -9.74 9.49
N ILE A 63 -3.48 -10.36 9.15
CA ILE A 63 -2.69 -10.01 7.98
C ILE A 63 -3.12 -10.93 6.84
N PRO A 64 -3.87 -10.44 5.83
CA PRO A 64 -4.19 -11.24 4.65
C PRO A 64 -2.96 -11.37 3.73
N ASP A 65 -2.72 -12.57 3.19
CA ASP A 65 -1.66 -12.79 2.18
C ASP A 65 -1.92 -11.99 0.89
N GLU A 66 -3.19 -11.89 0.50
CA GLU A 66 -3.66 -11.19 -0.70
C GLU A 66 -4.85 -10.30 -0.38
N VAL A 67 -4.83 -9.11 -0.98
CA VAL A 67 -5.85 -8.08 -0.82
C VAL A 67 -6.41 -7.72 -2.18
N ASP A 68 -7.70 -8.00 -2.35
CA ASP A 68 -8.46 -7.58 -3.53
C ASP A 68 -8.88 -6.11 -3.38
N LEU A 69 -8.36 -5.24 -4.25
CA LEU A 69 -8.68 -3.83 -4.29
C LEU A 69 -9.89 -3.47 -5.16
N GLY A 70 -10.54 -4.46 -5.79
CA GLY A 70 -11.61 -4.30 -6.76
C GLY A 70 -11.13 -4.55 -8.21
N PRO A 71 -11.87 -4.05 -9.22
CA PRO A 71 -11.57 -4.33 -10.61
C PRO A 71 -10.17 -3.83 -10.99
N GLY A 72 -9.23 -4.77 -11.12
CA GLY A 72 -7.89 -4.54 -11.67
C GLY A 72 -6.74 -4.48 -10.67
N GLY A 73 -6.92 -4.84 -9.39
CA GLY A 73 -5.81 -4.80 -8.44
C GLY A 73 -5.85 -5.85 -7.35
N VAL A 74 -5.14 -6.97 -7.54
CA VAL A 74 -4.76 -7.86 -6.44
C VAL A 74 -3.38 -7.44 -5.95
N VAL A 75 -3.25 -7.27 -4.65
CA VAL A 75 -2.00 -6.89 -4.00
C VAL A 75 -1.64 -7.94 -2.97
N ARG A 76 -0.41 -8.44 -3.03
CA ARG A 76 0.13 -9.29 -1.97
C ARG A 76 0.68 -8.45 -0.84
N LEU A 77 0.47 -8.87 0.40
CA LEU A 77 1.12 -8.26 1.55
C LEU A 77 2.16 -9.24 2.09
N VAL A 78 3.42 -8.82 2.11
CA VAL A 78 4.51 -9.61 2.65
C VAL A 78 5.08 -8.89 3.85
N GLN A 79 5.29 -9.61 4.96
CA GLN A 79 5.90 -9.04 6.14
C GLN A 79 7.43 -9.06 6.01
N GLU A 80 8.04 -7.88 5.93
CA GLU A 80 9.49 -7.70 5.84
C GLU A 80 9.95 -6.64 6.85
N GLU A 81 10.98 -6.97 7.65
CA GLU A 81 11.56 -6.05 8.65
C GLU A 81 10.54 -5.42 9.63
N GLY A 82 9.46 -6.15 9.95
CA GLY A 82 8.41 -5.66 10.85
C GLY A 82 7.35 -4.76 10.19
N HIS A 83 7.36 -4.65 8.86
CA HIS A 83 6.39 -3.90 8.08
C HIS A 83 5.67 -4.80 7.07
N LEU A 84 4.46 -4.40 6.66
CA LEU A 84 3.76 -5.02 5.53
C LEU A 84 4.14 -4.29 4.24
N THR A 85 4.78 -5.01 3.33
CA THR A 85 5.17 -4.50 2.01
C THR A 85 4.19 -4.97 0.94
N PRO A 86 3.52 -4.04 0.24
CA PRO A 86 2.68 -4.36 -0.90
C PRO A 86 3.53 -4.82 -2.09
N LEU A 87 3.22 -5.99 -2.62
CA LEU A 87 3.93 -6.61 -3.75
C LEU A 87 2.95 -7.08 -4.84
N PRO A 88 3.43 -7.23 -6.09
CA PRO A 88 2.64 -7.81 -7.16
C PRO A 88 2.19 -9.25 -6.83
N PRO A 89 1.09 -9.72 -7.47
CA PRO A 89 0.62 -11.09 -7.30
C PRO A 89 1.69 -12.11 -7.73
N HIS A 90 1.56 -13.34 -7.22
CA HIS A 90 2.47 -14.43 -7.59
C HIS A 90 2.54 -14.61 -9.11
N GLY A 91 3.75 -14.77 -9.64
CA GLY A 91 3.97 -15.03 -11.06
C GLY A 91 4.00 -13.80 -11.97
N PHE A 92 3.84 -12.58 -11.43
CA PHE A 92 4.07 -11.34 -12.19
C PHE A 92 5.50 -11.31 -12.79
N LYS A 93 5.61 -10.94 -14.07
CA LYS A 93 6.86 -11.01 -14.86
C LYS A 93 7.45 -9.65 -15.24
N GLY A 94 6.78 -8.54 -14.90
CA GLY A 94 7.24 -7.19 -15.22
C GLY A 94 8.13 -6.58 -14.14
N SER A 95 8.51 -5.31 -14.33
CA SER A 95 9.22 -4.54 -13.31
C SER A 95 8.27 -4.13 -12.17
N LEU A 96 8.82 -3.94 -10.97
CA LEU A 96 8.03 -3.50 -9.82
C LEU A 96 7.39 -2.12 -10.08
N ASP A 97 8.10 -1.22 -10.76
CA ASP A 97 7.59 0.13 -11.07
C ASP A 97 6.50 0.12 -12.15
N ASP A 98 6.59 -0.77 -13.15
CA ASP A 98 5.51 -0.98 -14.10
C ASP A 98 4.25 -1.47 -13.38
N TRP A 99 4.38 -2.50 -12.52
CA TRP A 99 3.24 -2.95 -11.72
C TRP A 99 2.66 -1.83 -10.86
N ARG A 100 3.52 -1.02 -10.23
CA ARG A 100 3.08 0.07 -9.37
C ARG A 100 2.29 1.14 -10.12
N ARG A 101 2.74 1.47 -11.33
CA ARG A 101 2.05 2.39 -12.24
C ARG A 101 0.74 1.77 -12.71
N ASP A 102 0.79 0.54 -13.22
CA ASP A 102 -0.38 -0.15 -13.75
C ASP A 102 -1.47 -0.30 -12.68
N LEU A 103 -1.13 -0.74 -11.47
CA LEU A 103 -2.08 -0.84 -10.36
C LEU A 103 -2.79 0.50 -10.10
N LEU A 104 -2.03 1.61 -10.14
CA LEU A 104 -2.60 2.94 -9.96
C LEU A 104 -3.57 3.30 -11.09
N THR A 105 -3.17 3.07 -12.35
CA THR A 105 -4.01 3.33 -13.52
C THR A 105 -5.30 2.51 -13.51
N HIS A 106 -5.25 1.25 -13.07
CA HIS A 106 -6.43 0.40 -12.97
C HIS A 106 -7.40 0.87 -11.88
N LEU A 107 -6.89 1.29 -10.71
CA LEU A 107 -7.72 1.70 -9.58
C LEU A 107 -8.26 3.14 -9.71
N PHE A 108 -7.52 4.02 -10.38
CA PHE A 108 -7.86 5.43 -10.52
C PHE A 108 -7.74 5.91 -11.97
N PRO A 109 -8.59 5.41 -12.89
CA PRO A 109 -8.51 5.76 -14.31
C PRO A 109 -8.68 7.27 -14.56
N ALA A 110 -9.44 7.96 -13.70
CA ALA A 110 -9.66 9.42 -13.79
C ALA A 110 -8.43 10.27 -13.41
N ALA A 111 -7.37 9.70 -12.84
CA ALA A 111 -6.14 10.41 -12.51
C ALA A 111 -5.22 10.61 -13.73
N THR A 112 -5.64 10.13 -14.91
CA THR A 112 -4.85 10.12 -16.15
C THR A 112 -5.33 11.15 -17.19
N THR A 113 -6.31 11.99 -16.84
CA THR A 113 -6.90 13.02 -17.73
C THR A 113 -6.34 14.41 -17.43
#